data_AF-A0A133KUC6-F1
#
_entry.id   AF-A0A133KUC6-F1
#
_cell.length_a   1.000
_cell.length_b   1.000
_cell.length_c   1.000
_cell.angle_alpha   90.00
_cell.angle_beta   90.00
_cell.angle_gamma   90.00
#
_symmetry.space_group_name_H-M   'P 1'
#
loop_
_entity.id
_entity.type
_entity.pdbx_description
1 polymer ?
#
loop_
_entity_poly.entity_id
_entity_poly.type
_entity_poly.pdbx_seq_one_letter_code
_entity_poly.pdbx_strand_id
1 'polypeptide(L)'
;MNQLRAIAGDHALRERLDTVYCTDQGDDLVKNQEGFAEISADLGSQLTYIQQMNLGGSGGFSRGMYETIKAGNSDFVLLLDDDAISEPESILRAIQFSDYTVRPVLVGGGMFHLDNRTMLYTQGERINPQRMWMYPSKSMGYNHDFSVEPLRDSPDRHQRIDEDFNGWWMCLIPIAVVKKIGLSMPVFIKFDDIEYGLRAKKAGFPTVCLPGVAVWHQAWHDKDPARSWEEYFTERNRWLAALLTYPDRPPRMLVETLYGDASLGLRFVYSAMALHHMALKDILRGPQYLVDCLPTKLGEVRELRAKYPDAQAKESFEEFPEPAGEVEPPKNHPSTMKSQYKAAVGLIAKSFIKKANPDKATRPDAAIPARDAAWTWLAFDHVNSALVTTADGNGVAWLKRDNKRFRKSMMEGYRLTRKILKNWKRLAAQYQSYGITSMETWAHIFGDK
;
A
#
# COMPACT_ATOMS: atom_id res chain seq x y z
N MET A 1 13.56 -3.51 -17.38
CA MET A 1 14.78 -3.50 -18.24
C MET A 1 15.93 -2.65 -17.69
N ASN A 2 15.74 -1.35 -17.42
CA ASN A 2 16.82 -0.47 -16.94
C ASN A 2 17.52 -0.99 -15.68
N GLN A 3 16.74 -1.51 -14.73
CA GLN A 3 17.24 -2.10 -13.50
C GLN A 3 18.20 -3.29 -13.74
N LEU A 4 17.84 -4.22 -14.63
CA LEU A 4 18.72 -5.33 -15.01
C LEU A 4 19.98 -4.85 -15.71
N ARG A 5 19.87 -3.82 -16.55
CA ARG A 5 21.03 -3.20 -17.23
C ARG A 5 22.00 -2.58 -16.24
N ALA A 6 21.49 -1.86 -15.23
CA ALA A 6 22.32 -1.25 -14.18
C ALA A 6 23.08 -2.33 -13.38
N ILE A 7 22.41 -3.44 -13.03
CA ILE A 7 23.05 -4.56 -12.34
C ILE A 7 24.10 -5.25 -13.23
N ALA A 8 23.77 -5.50 -14.50
CA ALA A 8 24.68 -6.18 -15.44
C ALA A 8 25.97 -5.38 -15.68
N GLY A 9 25.87 -4.05 -15.71
CA GLY A 9 26.98 -3.14 -15.96
C GLY A 9 27.88 -2.84 -14.74
N ASP A 10 27.50 -3.26 -13.53
CA ASP A 10 28.27 -2.98 -12.32
C ASP A 10 29.06 -4.21 -11.84
N HIS A 11 30.37 -4.23 -12.12
CA HIS A 11 31.25 -5.34 -11.77
C HIS A 11 31.34 -5.59 -10.26
N ALA A 12 31.40 -4.52 -9.45
CA ALA A 12 31.56 -4.63 -8.01
C ALA A 12 30.31 -5.26 -7.36
N LEU A 13 29.11 -4.88 -7.83
CA LEU A 13 27.87 -5.53 -7.43
C LEU A 13 27.83 -6.99 -7.89
N ARG A 14 28.24 -7.26 -9.13
CA ARG A 14 28.23 -8.62 -9.68
C ARG A 14 29.13 -9.61 -8.94
N GLU A 15 30.24 -9.16 -8.37
CA GLU A 15 31.09 -10.00 -7.50
C GLU A 15 30.39 -10.42 -6.20
N ARG A 16 29.38 -9.66 -5.76
CA ARG A 16 28.63 -9.90 -4.52
C ARG A 16 27.24 -10.52 -4.76
N LEU A 17 26.91 -10.82 -6.02
CA LEU A 17 25.58 -11.22 -6.46
C LEU A 17 25.57 -12.70 -6.86
N ASP A 18 24.77 -13.52 -6.19
CA ASP A 18 24.58 -14.91 -6.61
C ASP A 18 23.61 -15.00 -7.79
N THR A 19 22.41 -14.44 -7.60
CA THR A 19 21.29 -14.56 -8.55
C THR A 19 20.38 -13.34 -8.52
N VAL A 20 19.91 -12.91 -9.67
CA VAL A 20 18.76 -12.03 -9.89
C VAL A 20 17.57 -12.89 -10.30
N TYR A 21 16.54 -12.91 -9.45
CA TYR A 21 15.27 -13.54 -9.79
C TYR A 21 14.33 -12.52 -10.45
N CYS A 22 14.22 -12.57 -11.78
CA CYS A 22 13.26 -11.77 -12.52
C CYS A 22 11.91 -12.50 -12.55
N THR A 23 11.04 -12.17 -11.60
CA THR A 23 9.69 -12.76 -11.50
C THR A 23 8.69 -11.98 -12.36
N ASP A 24 8.46 -12.47 -13.56
CA ASP A 24 7.55 -11.89 -14.54
C ASP A 24 6.12 -12.39 -14.32
N GLN A 25 5.24 -11.44 -14.02
CA GLN A 25 3.82 -11.63 -13.70
C GLN A 25 2.89 -10.98 -14.73
N GLY A 26 3.46 -10.40 -15.80
CA GLY A 26 2.75 -9.60 -16.79
C GLY A 26 2.33 -10.40 -18.03
N ASP A 27 1.49 -9.78 -18.85
CA ASP A 27 1.14 -10.29 -20.19
C ASP A 27 2.14 -9.83 -21.26
N ASP A 28 2.70 -8.62 -21.08
CA ASP A 28 3.82 -8.12 -21.89
C ASP A 28 5.16 -8.53 -21.25
N LEU A 29 5.68 -9.66 -21.71
CA LEU A 29 6.75 -10.38 -21.03
C LEU A 29 8.11 -9.65 -21.13
N VAL A 30 8.82 -9.55 -20.02
CA VAL A 30 10.16 -8.92 -19.91
C VAL A 30 11.16 -9.58 -20.85
N LYS A 31 11.08 -10.90 -21.03
CA LYS A 31 11.99 -11.63 -21.95
C LYS A 31 11.82 -11.24 -23.42
N ASN A 32 10.70 -10.61 -23.78
CA ASN A 32 10.40 -10.14 -25.14
C ASN A 32 10.82 -8.68 -25.34
N GLN A 33 11.23 -7.98 -24.28
CA GLN A 33 11.60 -6.57 -24.35
C GLN A 33 12.96 -6.39 -25.05
N GLU A 34 13.10 -5.24 -25.72
CA GLU A 34 14.33 -4.88 -26.40
C GLU A 34 15.53 -4.86 -25.42
N GLY A 35 16.64 -5.48 -25.83
CA GLY A 35 17.87 -5.59 -25.02
C GLY A 35 17.87 -6.71 -23.99
N PHE A 36 16.79 -7.49 -23.83
CA PHE A 36 16.77 -8.61 -22.86
C PHE A 36 17.80 -9.68 -23.20
N ALA A 37 17.91 -10.08 -24.48
CA ALA A 37 18.84 -11.12 -24.88
C ALA A 37 20.30 -10.77 -24.57
N GLU A 38 20.69 -9.50 -24.78
CA GLU A 38 22.03 -8.99 -24.46
C GLU A 38 22.27 -9.00 -22.94
N ILE A 39 21.36 -8.39 -22.17
CA ILE A 39 21.49 -8.32 -20.70
C ILE A 39 21.48 -9.72 -20.07
N SER A 40 20.67 -10.63 -20.61
CA SER A 40 20.63 -12.03 -20.17
C SER A 40 21.94 -12.76 -20.46
N ALA A 41 22.59 -12.47 -21.60
CA ALA A 41 23.90 -13.02 -21.91
C ALA A 41 24.99 -12.46 -20.97
N ASP A 42 24.94 -11.16 -20.67
CA ASP A 42 25.88 -10.49 -19.77
C ASP A 42 25.80 -11.01 -18.33
N LEU A 43 24.58 -11.15 -17.80
CA LEU A 43 24.34 -11.71 -16.46
C LEU A 43 24.60 -13.21 -16.41
N GLY A 44 24.45 -13.93 -17.53
CA GLY A 44 24.72 -15.35 -17.63
C GLY A 44 23.96 -16.16 -16.58
N SER A 45 24.68 -16.98 -15.80
CA SER A 45 24.08 -17.79 -14.73
C SER A 45 23.54 -16.99 -13.54
N GLN A 46 23.85 -15.69 -13.45
CA GLN A 46 23.37 -14.81 -12.38
C GLN A 46 21.94 -14.31 -12.67
N LEU A 47 21.32 -14.61 -13.82
CA LEU A 47 19.92 -14.28 -14.09
C LEU A 47 19.04 -15.53 -14.14
N THR A 48 18.01 -15.57 -13.30
CA THR A 48 16.93 -16.57 -13.39
C THR A 48 15.62 -15.85 -13.72
N TYR A 49 15.12 -16.08 -14.94
CA TYR A 49 13.82 -15.58 -15.38
C TYR A 49 12.72 -16.58 -14.98
N ILE A 50 11.70 -16.08 -14.27
CA ILE A 50 10.60 -16.88 -13.76
C ILE A 50 9.30 -16.27 -14.27
N GLN A 51 8.56 -17.03 -15.06
CA GLN A 51 7.20 -16.64 -15.44
C GLN A 51 6.21 -17.27 -14.46
N GLN A 52 5.33 -16.46 -13.88
CA GLN A 52 4.26 -16.94 -13.01
C GLN A 52 2.97 -16.15 -13.23
N MET A 53 1.88 -16.59 -12.60
CA MET A 53 0.62 -15.85 -12.64
C MET A 53 0.72 -14.54 -11.86
N ASN A 54 -0.16 -13.58 -12.16
CA ASN A 54 -0.20 -12.32 -11.42
C ASN A 54 -0.72 -12.52 -9.99
N LEU A 55 0.22 -12.57 -9.03
CA LEU A 55 -0.04 -12.69 -7.60
C LEU A 55 0.20 -11.36 -6.87
N GLY A 56 0.34 -10.26 -7.60
CA GLY A 56 0.64 -8.93 -7.09
C GLY A 56 2.07 -8.81 -6.57
N GLY A 57 2.38 -7.67 -5.92
CA GLY A 57 3.69 -7.39 -5.37
C GLY A 57 4.12 -8.44 -4.35
N SER A 58 3.25 -8.82 -3.41
CA SER A 58 3.61 -9.79 -2.36
C SER A 58 3.94 -11.17 -2.92
N GLY A 59 3.29 -11.57 -4.03
CA GLY A 59 3.59 -12.79 -4.76
C GLY A 59 4.95 -12.75 -5.46
N GLY A 60 5.30 -11.63 -6.08
CA GLY A 60 6.63 -11.44 -6.69
C GLY A 60 7.76 -11.47 -5.65
N PHE A 61 7.62 -10.71 -4.57
CA PHE A 61 8.60 -10.70 -3.48
C PHE A 61 8.71 -12.06 -2.79
N SER A 62 7.58 -12.74 -2.56
CA SER A 62 7.59 -14.08 -1.96
C SER A 62 8.22 -15.11 -2.88
N ARG A 63 8.08 -14.98 -4.20
CA ARG A 63 8.78 -15.84 -5.16
C ARG A 63 10.29 -15.67 -5.05
N GLY A 64 10.78 -14.43 -5.02
CA GLY A 64 12.21 -14.15 -4.84
C GLY A 64 12.76 -14.73 -3.53
N MET A 65 12.05 -14.54 -2.42
CA MET A 65 12.43 -15.14 -1.14
C MET A 65 12.39 -16.68 -1.18
N TYR A 66 11.35 -17.27 -1.78
CA TYR A 66 11.17 -18.72 -1.88
C TYR A 66 12.31 -19.38 -2.66
N GLU A 67 12.65 -18.84 -3.83
CA GLU A 67 13.71 -19.37 -4.67
C GLU A 67 15.09 -19.20 -4.04
N THR A 68 15.34 -18.06 -3.37
CA THR A 68 16.61 -17.86 -2.65
C THR A 68 16.79 -18.89 -1.53
N ILE A 69 15.72 -19.18 -0.79
CA ILE A 69 15.74 -20.22 0.26
C ILE A 69 15.99 -21.61 -0.33
N LYS A 70 15.36 -21.92 -1.46
CA LYS A 70 15.45 -23.21 -2.15
C LYS A 70 16.83 -23.43 -2.76
N ALA A 71 17.45 -22.39 -3.33
CA ALA A 71 18.79 -22.44 -3.89
C ALA A 71 19.86 -22.63 -2.80
N GLY A 72 19.68 -21.98 -1.64
CA GLY A 72 20.50 -22.23 -0.45
C GLY A 72 21.95 -21.76 -0.55
N ASN A 73 22.27 -20.89 -1.50
CA ASN A 73 23.62 -20.38 -1.79
C ASN A 73 23.84 -18.90 -1.38
N SER A 74 22.81 -18.21 -0.89
CA SER A 74 22.90 -16.78 -0.49
C SER A 74 22.71 -16.57 1.01
N ASP A 75 23.39 -15.54 1.54
CA ASP A 75 23.25 -15.08 2.93
C ASP A 75 22.11 -14.06 3.11
N PHE A 76 21.76 -13.34 2.05
CA PHE A 76 20.75 -12.31 2.02
C PHE A 76 19.83 -12.44 0.80
N VAL A 77 18.63 -11.87 0.89
CA VAL A 77 17.75 -11.58 -0.24
C VAL A 77 17.44 -10.09 -0.24
N LEU A 78 17.65 -9.42 -1.37
CA LEU A 78 17.24 -8.03 -1.57
C LEU A 78 15.90 -8.02 -2.30
N LEU A 79 14.88 -7.43 -1.67
CA LEU A 79 13.62 -7.10 -2.33
C LEU A 79 13.76 -5.72 -2.96
N LEU A 80 13.39 -5.61 -4.23
CA LEU A 80 13.51 -4.41 -5.04
C LEU A 80 12.35 -4.33 -6.03
N ASP A 81 11.75 -3.15 -6.20
CA ASP A 81 10.71 -2.92 -7.23
C ASP A 81 11.32 -2.78 -8.62
N ASP A 82 10.54 -3.08 -9.66
CA ASP A 82 10.95 -2.99 -11.06
C ASP A 82 10.79 -1.58 -11.65
N ASP A 83 9.90 -0.76 -11.08
CA ASP A 83 9.70 0.66 -11.39
C ASP A 83 10.49 1.60 -10.45
N ALA A 84 11.31 1.03 -9.56
CA ALA A 84 12.33 1.77 -8.83
C ALA A 84 13.60 1.95 -9.69
N ILE A 85 14.29 3.07 -9.49
CA ILE A 85 15.66 3.27 -9.95
C ILE A 85 16.56 3.11 -8.73
N SER A 86 17.32 2.01 -8.68
CA SER A 86 18.34 1.82 -7.65
C SER A 86 19.74 2.06 -8.19
N GLU A 87 20.57 2.75 -7.41
CA GLU A 87 22.01 2.81 -7.64
C GLU A 87 22.66 1.50 -7.15
N PRO A 88 23.49 0.80 -7.96
CA PRO A 88 24.21 -0.38 -7.52
C PRO A 88 25.03 -0.16 -6.22
N GLU A 89 25.60 1.03 -6.06
CA GLU A 89 26.30 1.45 -4.85
C GLU A 89 25.39 1.45 -3.60
N SER A 90 24.09 1.75 -3.73
CA SER A 90 23.14 1.61 -2.62
C SER A 90 23.02 0.16 -2.17
N ILE A 91 23.03 -0.80 -3.10
CA ILE A 91 22.98 -2.23 -2.80
C ILE A 91 24.26 -2.67 -2.09
N LEU A 92 25.42 -2.28 -2.61
CA LEU A 92 26.72 -2.58 -2.01
C LEU A 92 26.81 -2.04 -0.57
N ARG A 93 26.36 -0.81 -0.32
CA ARG A 93 26.30 -0.23 1.05
C ARG A 93 25.39 -1.01 1.98
N ALA A 94 24.23 -1.48 1.51
CA ALA A 94 23.31 -2.27 2.32
C ALA A 94 23.91 -3.62 2.72
N ILE A 95 24.58 -4.30 1.78
CA ILE A 95 25.31 -5.54 2.02
C ILE A 95 26.47 -5.28 3.00
N GLN A 96 27.28 -4.27 2.71
CA GLN A 96 28.45 -3.92 3.51
C GLN A 96 28.08 -3.57 4.95
N PHE A 97 26.96 -2.87 5.16
CA PHE A 97 26.43 -2.60 6.49
C PHE A 97 25.99 -3.89 7.17
N SER A 98 25.26 -4.77 6.46
CA SER A 98 24.77 -6.05 6.98
C SER A 98 25.90 -6.96 7.47
N ASP A 99 27.02 -7.02 6.74
CA ASP A 99 28.20 -7.81 7.10
C ASP A 99 28.79 -7.45 8.47
N TYR A 100 28.60 -6.20 8.92
CA TYR A 100 29.12 -5.67 10.18
C TYR A 100 28.07 -5.60 11.30
N THR A 101 26.84 -6.05 11.05
CA THR A 101 25.81 -6.09 12.08
C THR A 101 26.11 -7.17 13.12
N VAL A 102 25.95 -6.84 14.41
CA VAL A 102 26.20 -7.78 15.52
C VAL A 102 25.12 -8.87 15.67
N ARG A 103 24.03 -8.76 14.90
CA ARG A 103 22.91 -9.71 14.81
C ARG A 103 22.19 -9.46 13.48
N PRO A 104 21.43 -10.43 12.95
CA PRO A 104 20.64 -10.22 11.74
C PRO A 104 19.66 -9.04 11.88
N VAL A 105 19.67 -8.14 10.91
CA VAL A 105 18.85 -6.93 10.82
C VAL A 105 18.31 -6.80 9.40
N LEU A 106 17.06 -6.33 9.25
CA LEU A 106 16.54 -5.94 7.94
C LEU A 106 17.06 -4.54 7.60
N VAL A 107 17.68 -4.37 6.44
CA VAL A 107 18.25 -3.09 5.99
C VAL A 107 17.39 -2.50 4.89
N GLY A 108 16.62 -1.49 5.26
CA GLY A 108 15.76 -0.73 4.38
C GLY A 108 16.47 0.43 3.69
N GLY A 109 16.17 0.61 2.40
CA GLY A 109 16.54 1.80 1.66
C GLY A 109 15.47 2.89 1.77
N GLY A 110 15.92 4.15 1.83
CA GLY A 110 15.05 5.31 1.68
C GLY A 110 14.45 5.40 0.27
N MET A 111 13.35 6.13 0.14
CA MET A 111 12.69 6.37 -1.15
C MET A 111 12.73 7.85 -1.49
N PHE A 112 13.46 8.21 -2.54
CA PHE A 112 13.35 9.51 -3.18
C PHE A 112 12.19 9.52 -4.17
N HIS A 113 11.56 10.69 -4.32
CA HIS A 113 10.51 10.88 -5.32
C HIS A 113 11.13 10.84 -6.73
N LEU A 114 10.59 10.00 -7.61
CA LEU A 114 11.09 9.85 -8.99
C LEU A 114 10.95 11.14 -9.82
N ASP A 115 9.86 11.87 -9.57
CA ASP A 115 9.46 13.14 -10.20
C ASP A 115 10.13 14.37 -9.54
N ASN A 116 10.50 14.28 -8.26
CA ASN A 116 11.30 15.30 -7.57
C ASN A 116 12.51 14.67 -6.86
N ARG A 117 13.60 14.52 -7.60
CA ARG A 117 14.73 13.65 -7.22
C ARG A 117 15.54 14.11 -5.99
N THR A 118 15.36 15.34 -5.50
CA THR A 118 16.00 15.80 -4.25
C THR A 118 15.16 15.57 -3.01
N MET A 119 13.91 15.13 -3.19
CA MET A 119 12.94 14.98 -2.12
C MET A 119 12.92 13.54 -1.60
N LEU A 120 13.29 13.35 -0.34
CA LEU A 120 13.16 12.09 0.39
C LEU A 120 11.73 11.96 0.91
N TYR A 121 11.02 10.89 0.55
CA TYR A 121 9.65 10.64 0.99
C TYR A 121 9.56 10.54 2.52
N THR A 122 10.38 9.69 3.12
CA THR A 122 10.50 9.58 4.58
C THR A 122 11.86 9.00 4.93
N GLN A 123 12.39 9.41 6.07
CA GLN A 123 13.61 8.80 6.62
C GLN A 123 13.33 7.44 7.26
N GLY A 124 12.06 7.13 7.54
CA GLY A 124 11.59 5.82 8.00
C GLY A 124 10.23 5.92 8.67
N GLU A 125 9.57 4.78 8.84
CA GLU A 125 8.18 4.71 9.29
C GLU A 125 7.96 3.73 10.44
N ARG A 126 7.06 4.14 11.34
CA ARG A 126 6.57 3.32 12.45
C ARG A 126 5.09 3.09 12.33
N ILE A 127 4.62 2.05 13.02
CA ILE A 127 3.21 1.69 13.09
C ILE A 127 2.64 2.16 14.41
N ASN A 128 1.52 2.86 14.35
CA ASN A 128 0.71 3.08 15.53
C ASN A 128 -0.01 1.77 15.87
N PRO A 129 0.31 1.08 16.97
CA PRO A 129 -0.22 -0.26 17.25
C PRO A 129 -1.72 -0.26 17.57
N GLN A 130 -2.31 0.89 17.91
CA GLN A 130 -3.75 1.01 18.17
C GLN A 130 -4.54 1.27 16.89
N ARG A 131 -3.93 1.97 15.94
CA ARG A 131 -4.56 2.29 14.65
C ARG A 131 -4.15 1.33 13.56
N MET A 132 -3.06 0.58 13.68
CA MET A 132 -2.48 -0.17 12.57
C MET A 132 -2.28 0.70 11.34
N TRP A 133 -1.65 1.86 11.52
CA TRP A 133 -1.37 2.80 10.44
C TRP A 133 0.03 3.39 10.62
N MET A 134 0.71 3.63 9.49
CA MET A 134 2.05 4.18 9.49
C MET A 134 2.06 5.67 9.81
N TYR A 135 3.18 6.13 10.37
CA TYR A 135 3.50 7.53 10.59
C TYR A 135 5.04 7.71 10.50
N PRO A 136 5.51 8.92 10.16
CA PRO A 136 6.93 9.16 9.97
C PRO A 136 7.65 9.11 11.31
N SER A 137 8.80 8.45 11.32
CA SER A 137 9.55 8.23 12.55
C SER A 137 10.17 9.50 13.11
N LYS A 138 10.32 9.51 14.44
CA LYS A 138 10.83 10.65 15.23
C LYS A 138 10.14 12.00 14.89
N SER A 139 8.94 11.97 14.31
CA SER A 139 8.21 13.16 13.84
C SER A 139 8.96 13.98 12.78
N MET A 140 9.87 13.40 11.99
CA MET A 140 10.64 14.13 10.98
C MET A 140 9.84 14.47 9.71
N GLY A 141 8.53 14.28 9.73
CA GLY A 141 7.64 14.53 8.61
C GLY A 141 7.87 13.62 7.40
N TYR A 142 7.10 13.86 6.36
CA TYR A 142 7.30 13.31 5.02
C TYR A 142 7.87 14.42 4.11
N ASN A 143 8.47 14.03 2.99
CA ASN A 143 8.85 14.89 1.88
C ASN A 143 9.92 15.95 2.26
N HIS A 144 11.08 15.48 2.72
CA HIS A 144 12.24 16.33 3.00
C HIS A 144 13.01 16.65 1.73
N ASP A 145 13.15 17.92 1.37
CA ASP A 145 13.88 18.35 0.18
C ASP A 145 15.31 18.76 0.54
N PHE A 146 16.30 17.93 0.16
CA PHE A 146 17.71 18.23 0.41
C PHE A 146 18.27 19.38 -0.42
N SER A 147 17.55 19.86 -1.45
CA SER A 147 17.94 21.07 -2.19
C SER A 147 17.62 22.35 -1.40
N VAL A 148 16.62 22.29 -0.51
CA VAL A 148 16.17 23.42 0.31
C VAL A 148 16.76 23.34 1.71
N GLU A 149 16.77 22.15 2.31
CA GLU A 149 17.33 21.87 3.63
C GLU A 149 18.42 20.79 3.50
N PRO A 150 19.67 21.18 3.19
CA PRO A 150 20.77 20.25 2.98
C PRO A 150 21.06 19.41 4.21
N LEU A 151 21.64 18.23 4.02
CA LEU A 151 21.95 17.31 5.13
C LEU A 151 22.77 17.97 6.24
N ARG A 152 23.70 18.87 5.92
CA ARG A 152 24.52 19.60 6.91
C ARG A 152 23.67 20.39 7.90
N ASP A 153 22.52 20.88 7.45
CA ASP A 153 21.61 21.72 8.22
C ASP A 153 20.42 20.92 8.80
N SER A 154 20.41 19.59 8.62
CA SER A 154 19.38 18.66 9.13
C SER A 154 19.98 17.62 10.09
N PRO A 155 20.43 18.03 11.30
CA PRO A 155 21.12 17.14 12.26
C PRO A 155 20.24 15.99 12.76
N ASP A 156 18.92 16.15 12.75
CA ASP A 156 17.94 15.10 13.08
C ASP A 156 18.00 13.91 12.11
N ARG A 157 18.51 14.12 10.90
CA ARG A 157 18.66 13.10 9.84
C ARG A 157 20.03 12.42 9.80
N HIS A 158 20.97 12.80 10.68
CA HIS A 158 22.32 12.20 10.71
C HIS A 158 22.33 10.82 11.38
N GLN A 159 21.31 10.51 12.16
CA GLN A 159 21.26 9.28 12.93
C GLN A 159 20.64 8.14 12.13
N ARG A 160 21.21 6.94 12.29
CA ARG A 160 20.51 5.68 11.99
C ARG A 160 19.17 5.64 12.73
N ILE A 161 18.13 5.12 12.08
CA ILE A 161 16.81 5.02 12.69
C ILE A 161 16.33 3.57 12.72
N ASP A 162 15.94 3.15 13.92
CA ASP A 162 15.27 1.89 14.16
C ASP A 162 13.78 2.05 13.87
N GLU A 163 13.30 1.29 12.90
CA GLU A 163 11.95 1.37 12.35
C GLU A 163 11.12 0.13 12.66
N ASP A 164 9.81 0.20 12.43
CA ASP A 164 8.95 -0.97 12.56
C ASP A 164 8.98 -1.83 11.28
N PHE A 165 9.18 -1.21 10.12
CA PHE A 165 9.25 -1.86 8.81
C PHE A 165 10.00 -0.97 7.81
N ASN A 166 10.26 -1.50 6.62
CA ASN A 166 10.68 -0.72 5.46
C ASN A 166 9.89 -1.21 4.25
N GLY A 167 9.51 -0.30 3.36
CA GLY A 167 8.88 -0.67 2.11
C GLY A 167 9.78 -1.54 1.25
N TRP A 168 9.16 -2.39 0.44
CA TRP A 168 9.86 -3.36 -0.41
C TRP A 168 10.31 -2.80 -1.76
N TRP A 169 10.22 -1.48 -1.94
CA TRP A 169 10.97 -0.78 -3.00
C TRP A 169 12.47 -1.04 -2.90
N MET A 170 13.00 -1.21 -1.67
CA MET A 170 14.36 -1.68 -1.39
C MET A 170 14.47 -2.17 0.07
N CYS A 171 14.60 -3.48 0.27
CA CYS A 171 14.80 -4.06 1.61
C CYS A 171 15.66 -5.32 1.56
N LEU A 172 16.84 -5.25 2.18
CA LEU A 172 17.76 -6.39 2.31
C LEU A 172 17.41 -7.20 3.56
N ILE A 173 17.14 -8.48 3.38
CA ILE A 173 16.66 -9.38 4.43
C ILE A 173 17.65 -10.54 4.56
N PRO A 174 18.23 -10.78 5.75
CA PRO A 174 19.06 -11.96 5.98
C PRO A 174 18.25 -13.25 5.82
N ILE A 175 18.83 -14.26 5.17
CA ILE A 175 18.16 -15.55 4.95
C ILE A 175 17.81 -16.25 6.27
N ALA A 176 18.58 -16.01 7.33
CA ALA A 176 18.24 -16.46 8.68
C ALA A 176 16.88 -15.92 9.17
N VAL A 177 16.50 -14.69 8.79
CA VAL A 177 15.20 -14.10 9.12
C VAL A 177 14.10 -14.82 8.35
N VAL A 178 14.26 -14.96 7.03
CA VAL A 178 13.27 -15.64 6.17
C VAL A 178 13.02 -17.08 6.64
N LYS A 179 14.07 -17.83 6.96
CA LYS A 179 13.95 -19.18 7.55
C LYS A 179 13.21 -19.19 8.89
N LYS A 180 13.35 -18.13 9.69
CA LYS A 180 12.77 -18.06 11.04
C LYS A 180 11.30 -17.67 11.03
N ILE A 181 10.90 -16.73 10.18
CA ILE A 181 9.55 -16.17 10.21
C ILE A 181 8.69 -16.58 9.01
N GLY A 182 9.30 -17.06 7.93
CA GLY A 182 8.64 -17.38 6.66
C GLY A 182 8.66 -16.21 5.67
N LEU A 183 7.75 -16.26 4.70
CA LEU A 183 7.62 -15.33 3.59
C LEU A 183 6.61 -14.21 3.92
N SER A 184 6.11 -13.52 2.90
CA SER A 184 5.04 -12.53 3.04
C SER A 184 3.71 -13.18 3.45
N MET A 185 2.77 -12.36 3.92
CA MET A 185 1.35 -12.74 3.84
C MET A 185 0.94 -12.89 2.37
N PRO A 186 0.12 -13.89 2.00
CA PRO A 186 -0.36 -14.11 0.64
C PRO A 186 -1.48 -13.13 0.31
N VAL A 187 -1.08 -11.89 0.14
CA VAL A 187 -1.92 -10.78 -0.30
C VAL A 187 -1.44 -10.31 -1.67
N PHE A 188 -2.24 -9.51 -2.38
CA PHE A 188 -1.87 -9.05 -3.72
C PHE A 188 -0.92 -7.84 -3.61
N ILE A 189 -1.45 -6.81 -2.98
CA ILE A 189 -0.84 -5.64 -2.32
C ILE A 189 -1.79 -5.37 -1.14
N LYS A 190 -1.60 -4.51 -0.14
CA LYS A 190 -0.42 -3.86 0.45
C LYS A 190 -0.22 -4.45 1.87
N PHE A 191 0.52 -3.79 2.77
CA PHE A 191 0.69 -4.17 4.19
C PHE A 191 1.52 -5.43 4.42
N ASP A 192 1.99 -6.07 3.36
CA ASP A 192 2.94 -7.17 3.35
C ASP A 192 4.27 -6.77 3.99
N ASP A 193 4.85 -5.66 3.55
CA ASP A 193 6.06 -5.06 4.11
C ASP A 193 5.91 -4.69 5.61
N ILE A 194 4.79 -4.05 5.95
CA ILE A 194 4.44 -3.64 7.32
C ILE A 194 4.33 -4.86 8.23
N GLU A 195 3.55 -5.85 7.84
CA GLU A 195 3.38 -7.06 8.67
C GLU A 195 4.71 -7.81 8.81
N TYR A 196 5.47 -7.94 7.72
CA TYR A 196 6.75 -8.64 7.73
C TYR A 196 7.73 -7.98 8.70
N GLY A 197 7.84 -6.64 8.68
CA GLY A 197 8.68 -5.87 9.61
C GLY A 197 8.24 -6.06 11.07
N LEU A 198 6.93 -5.99 11.35
CA LEU A 198 6.38 -6.21 12.69
C LEU A 198 6.62 -7.65 13.19
N ARG A 199 6.48 -8.64 12.32
CA ARG A 199 6.75 -10.05 12.62
C ARG A 199 8.23 -10.32 12.83
N ALA A 200 9.11 -9.74 12.01
CA ALA A 200 10.55 -9.79 12.20
C ALA A 200 10.99 -9.19 13.54
N LYS A 201 10.47 -8.00 13.88
CA LYS A 201 10.74 -7.32 15.16
C LYS A 201 10.34 -8.17 16.35
N LYS A 202 9.17 -8.81 16.30
CA LYS A 202 8.72 -9.76 17.35
C LYS A 202 9.61 -10.99 17.48
N ALA A 203 10.21 -11.44 16.38
CA ALA A 203 11.17 -12.54 16.37
C ALA A 203 12.59 -12.13 16.80
N GLY A 204 12.79 -10.84 17.13
CA GLY A 204 14.07 -10.32 17.61
C GLY A 204 14.97 -9.70 16.53
N PHE A 205 14.48 -9.58 15.30
CA PHE A 205 15.20 -8.99 14.17
C PHE A 205 14.69 -7.56 13.93
N PRO A 206 15.47 -6.52 14.28
CA PRO A 206 15.06 -5.15 14.05
C PRO A 206 15.13 -4.80 12.55
N THR A 207 14.43 -3.73 12.18
CA THR A 207 14.55 -3.09 10.87
C THR A 207 15.25 -1.74 11.03
N VAL A 208 16.18 -1.43 10.14
CA VAL A 208 16.85 -0.13 10.07
C VAL A 208 16.58 0.51 8.72
N CYS A 209 16.28 1.79 8.70
CA CYS A 209 16.40 2.58 7.48
C CYS A 209 17.79 3.21 7.48
N LEU A 210 18.61 2.88 6.47
CA LEU A 210 20.01 3.27 6.40
C LEU A 210 20.17 4.56 5.57
N PRO A 211 20.53 5.71 6.17
CA PRO A 211 20.83 6.92 5.40
C PRO A 211 21.93 6.66 4.36
N GLY A 212 21.74 7.20 3.15
CA GLY A 212 22.68 7.00 2.05
C GLY A 212 22.51 5.67 1.28
N VAL A 213 21.53 4.85 1.65
CA VAL A 213 20.98 3.75 0.86
C VAL A 213 19.57 4.12 0.46
N ALA A 214 19.32 4.28 -0.83
CA ALA A 214 18.03 4.70 -1.33
C ALA A 214 17.79 4.30 -2.80
N VAL A 215 16.54 4.41 -3.20
CA VAL A 215 16.06 4.31 -4.57
C VAL A 215 15.24 5.56 -4.93
N TRP A 216 15.10 5.85 -6.22
CA TRP A 216 14.06 6.74 -6.72
C TRP A 216 12.85 5.92 -7.15
N HIS A 217 11.66 6.31 -6.72
CA HIS A 217 10.43 5.58 -7.02
C HIS A 217 9.23 6.53 -7.04
N GLN A 218 8.16 6.15 -7.74
CA GLN A 218 6.93 6.94 -7.81
C GLN A 218 6.33 7.12 -6.41
N ALA A 219 6.14 8.37 -5.99
CA ALA A 219 5.62 8.66 -4.66
C ALA A 219 4.08 8.67 -4.60
N TRP A 220 3.56 8.95 -3.40
CA TRP A 220 2.15 8.81 -3.06
C TRP A 220 1.29 10.05 -3.37
N HIS A 221 1.90 11.19 -3.73
CA HIS A 221 1.17 12.46 -3.82
C HIS A 221 0.22 12.54 -5.03
N ASP A 222 0.46 11.74 -6.08
CA ASP A 222 -0.43 11.60 -7.24
C ASP A 222 -1.42 10.42 -7.12
N LYS A 223 -1.49 9.77 -5.95
CA LYS A 223 -2.36 8.61 -5.73
C LYS A 223 -3.55 9.00 -4.85
N ASP A 224 -4.74 8.53 -5.23
CA ASP A 224 -5.93 8.52 -4.37
C ASP A 224 -6.42 7.08 -4.19
N PRO A 225 -5.79 6.31 -3.27
CA PRO A 225 -6.11 4.90 -3.07
C PRO A 225 -7.59 4.69 -2.73
N ALA A 226 -8.19 5.63 -2.00
CA ALA A 226 -9.59 5.60 -1.59
C ALA A 226 -10.56 5.66 -2.78
N ARG A 227 -10.15 6.23 -3.92
CA ARG A 227 -10.92 6.19 -5.17
C ARG A 227 -10.42 5.13 -6.14
N SER A 228 -9.62 4.16 -5.70
CA SER A 228 -9.11 3.07 -6.52
C SER A 228 -9.58 1.69 -6.02
N TRP A 229 -9.18 0.62 -6.70
CA TRP A 229 -9.42 -0.77 -6.27
C TRP A 229 -8.52 -1.17 -5.08
N GLU A 230 -7.43 -0.42 -4.85
CA GLU A 230 -6.45 -0.70 -3.79
C GLU A 230 -7.05 -0.56 -2.38
N GLU A 231 -8.16 0.16 -2.24
CA GLU A 231 -8.84 0.36 -0.95
C GLU A 231 -9.33 -0.96 -0.34
N TYR A 232 -9.83 -1.89 -1.15
CA TYR A 232 -10.21 -3.23 -0.69
C TYR A 232 -9.02 -3.91 0.01
N PHE A 233 -7.87 -3.89 -0.65
CA PHE A 233 -6.67 -4.56 -0.21
C PHE A 233 -6.07 -3.87 1.03
N THR A 234 -6.07 -2.54 1.04
CA THR A 234 -5.60 -1.74 2.18
C THR A 234 -6.39 -2.08 3.44
N GLU A 235 -7.73 -2.07 3.38
CA GLU A 235 -8.56 -2.39 4.55
C GLU A 235 -8.42 -3.86 4.95
N ARG A 236 -8.51 -4.80 4.00
CA ARG A 236 -8.41 -6.24 4.29
C ARG A 236 -7.08 -6.55 4.98
N ASN A 237 -5.98 -6.11 4.38
CA ASN A 237 -4.65 -6.52 4.81
C ASN A 237 -4.24 -5.80 6.10
N ARG A 238 -4.72 -4.58 6.35
CA ARG A 238 -4.57 -3.91 7.66
C ARG A 238 -5.19 -4.73 8.79
N TRP A 239 -6.39 -5.27 8.57
CA TRP A 239 -7.02 -6.18 9.54
C TRP A 239 -6.29 -7.52 9.67
N LEU A 240 -5.81 -8.09 8.56
CA LEU A 240 -5.03 -9.33 8.58
C LEU A 240 -3.71 -9.15 9.36
N ALA A 241 -2.94 -8.10 9.05
CA ALA A 241 -1.72 -7.74 9.76
C ALA A 241 -1.97 -7.55 11.26
N ALA A 242 -3.09 -6.92 11.62
CA ALA A 242 -3.50 -6.75 13.00
C ALA A 242 -3.80 -8.08 13.70
N LEU A 243 -4.48 -9.03 13.03
CA LEU A 243 -4.77 -10.36 13.58
C LEU A 243 -3.48 -11.16 13.83
N LEU A 244 -2.52 -11.10 12.90
CA LEU A 244 -1.23 -11.80 13.02
C LEU A 244 -0.32 -11.14 14.08
N THR A 245 -0.33 -9.81 14.16
CA THR A 245 0.56 -9.03 15.03
C THR A 245 0.00 -8.81 16.44
N TYR A 246 -1.31 -8.82 16.66
CA TYR A 246 -1.89 -8.56 17.98
C TYR A 246 -2.97 -9.61 18.33
N PRO A 247 -2.61 -10.91 18.38
CA PRO A 247 -3.60 -11.99 18.52
C PRO A 247 -4.36 -11.95 19.85
N ASP A 248 -3.70 -11.51 20.93
CA ASP A 248 -4.28 -11.54 22.28
C ASP A 248 -5.29 -10.42 22.53
N ARG A 249 -5.08 -9.26 21.90
CA ARG A 249 -5.88 -8.06 22.13
C ARG A 249 -6.04 -7.26 20.84
N PRO A 250 -7.29 -6.97 20.40
CA PRO A 250 -7.51 -6.18 19.21
C PRO A 250 -7.03 -4.73 19.41
N PRO A 251 -6.39 -4.14 18.40
CA PRO A 251 -6.22 -2.69 18.30
C PRO A 251 -7.56 -1.92 18.28
N ARG A 252 -7.53 -0.58 18.40
CA ARG A 252 -8.72 0.30 18.40
C ARG A 252 -9.29 0.56 17.00
N MET A 253 -9.28 -0.47 16.16
CA MET A 253 -9.65 -0.39 14.75
C MET A 253 -11.13 -0.08 14.49
N LEU A 254 -12.04 -0.30 15.45
CA LEU A 254 -13.45 0.08 15.27
C LEU A 254 -13.62 1.57 14.97
N VAL A 255 -12.92 2.42 15.71
CA VAL A 255 -13.01 3.87 15.53
C VAL A 255 -12.43 4.27 14.19
N GLU A 256 -11.32 3.63 13.80
CA GLU A 256 -10.64 3.89 12.53
C GLU A 256 -11.51 3.48 11.33
N THR A 257 -12.10 2.28 11.33
CA THR A 257 -13.01 1.84 10.25
C THR A 257 -14.23 2.76 10.15
N LEU A 258 -14.88 3.10 11.28
CA LEU A 258 -16.04 4.00 11.25
C LEU A 258 -15.69 5.41 10.80
N TYR A 259 -14.52 5.92 11.18
CA TYR A 259 -14.03 7.21 10.71
C TYR A 259 -13.72 7.19 9.21
N GLY A 260 -13.04 6.14 8.72
CA GLY A 260 -12.75 5.92 7.31
C GLY A 260 -14.03 5.87 6.47
N ASP A 261 -14.98 5.01 6.84
CA ASP A 261 -16.29 4.90 6.18
C ASP A 261 -17.07 6.22 6.20
N ALA A 262 -17.05 6.95 7.33
CA ALA A 262 -17.68 8.27 7.41
C ALA A 262 -17.02 9.25 6.43
N SER A 263 -15.69 9.31 6.40
CA SER A 263 -14.94 10.16 5.46
C SER A 263 -15.26 9.83 3.99
N LEU A 264 -15.28 8.55 3.62
CA LEU A 264 -15.64 8.10 2.28
C LEU A 264 -17.07 8.47 1.90
N GLY A 265 -18.03 8.21 2.80
CA GLY A 265 -19.43 8.48 2.54
C GLY A 265 -19.77 9.98 2.49
N LEU A 266 -19.04 10.82 3.22
CA LEU A 266 -19.13 12.29 3.12
C LEU A 266 -18.51 12.84 1.83
N ARG A 267 -17.54 12.14 1.26
CA ARG A 267 -16.98 12.40 -0.08
C ARG A 267 -17.78 11.74 -1.21
N PHE A 268 -18.88 11.05 -0.90
CA PHE A 268 -19.72 10.29 -1.85
C PHE A 268 -18.99 9.15 -2.59
N VAL A 269 -17.91 8.62 -2.00
CA VAL A 269 -17.14 7.50 -2.57
C VAL A 269 -17.72 6.18 -2.05
N TYR A 270 -18.90 5.81 -2.55
CA TYR A 270 -19.62 4.65 -2.06
C TYR A 270 -19.07 3.33 -2.57
N SER A 271 -18.33 3.33 -3.68
CA SER A 271 -17.64 2.14 -4.15
C SER A 271 -16.62 1.67 -3.11
N ALA A 272 -15.86 2.61 -2.53
CA ALA A 272 -14.85 2.33 -1.50
C ALA A 272 -15.46 1.74 -0.22
N MET A 273 -16.59 2.28 0.25
CA MET A 273 -17.31 1.67 1.39
C MET A 273 -17.75 0.24 1.08
N ALA A 274 -18.14 -0.05 -0.16
CA ALA A 274 -18.51 -1.41 -0.56
C ALA A 274 -17.29 -2.35 -0.55
N LEU A 275 -16.14 -1.85 -1.01
CA LEU A 275 -14.86 -2.55 -0.94
C LEU A 275 -14.44 -2.84 0.50
N HIS A 276 -14.58 -1.89 1.43
CA HIS A 276 -14.36 -2.12 2.86
C HIS A 276 -15.22 -3.27 3.38
N HIS A 277 -16.52 -3.29 3.09
CA HIS A 277 -17.38 -4.38 3.55
C HIS A 277 -17.01 -5.73 2.93
N MET A 278 -16.59 -5.76 1.67
CA MET A 278 -16.07 -6.97 1.02
C MET A 278 -14.81 -7.45 1.75
N ALA A 279 -13.87 -6.54 2.05
CA ALA A 279 -12.64 -6.83 2.78
C ALA A 279 -12.92 -7.45 4.16
N LEU A 280 -13.80 -6.84 4.95
CA LEU A 280 -14.16 -7.35 6.29
C LEU A 280 -14.89 -8.71 6.21
N LYS A 281 -15.71 -8.93 5.17
CA LYS A 281 -16.36 -10.23 4.93
C LYS A 281 -15.33 -11.30 4.60
N ASP A 282 -14.34 -10.99 3.80
CA ASP A 282 -13.30 -11.93 3.39
C ASP A 282 -12.38 -12.29 4.57
N ILE A 283 -12.06 -11.34 5.46
CA ILE A 283 -11.39 -11.63 6.74
C ILE A 283 -12.16 -12.69 7.56
N LEU A 284 -13.49 -12.59 7.61
CA LEU A 284 -14.35 -13.51 8.34
C LEU A 284 -14.47 -14.89 7.71
N ARG A 285 -14.11 -15.07 6.43
CA ARG A 285 -14.10 -16.38 5.73
C ARG A 285 -12.91 -17.24 6.13
N GLY A 286 -11.79 -16.61 6.52
CA GLY A 286 -10.61 -17.29 7.06
C GLY A 286 -9.46 -17.47 6.06
N PRO A 287 -8.33 -18.05 6.51
CA PRO A 287 -7.07 -18.09 5.76
C PRO A 287 -7.14 -18.87 4.45
N GLN A 288 -7.74 -20.07 4.45
CA GLN A 288 -7.88 -20.88 3.23
C GLN A 288 -8.55 -20.09 2.11
N TYR A 289 -9.64 -19.39 2.43
CA TYR A 289 -10.33 -18.55 1.46
C TYR A 289 -9.43 -17.42 0.90
N LEU A 290 -8.63 -16.76 1.76
CA LEU A 290 -7.73 -15.71 1.30
C LEU A 290 -6.66 -16.24 0.34
N VAL A 291 -6.10 -17.41 0.64
CA VAL A 291 -5.12 -18.10 -0.20
C VAL A 291 -5.75 -18.49 -1.54
N ASP A 292 -6.90 -19.17 -1.51
CA ASP A 292 -7.57 -19.67 -2.74
C ASP A 292 -7.99 -18.53 -3.68
N CYS A 293 -8.42 -17.40 -3.13
CA CYS A 293 -8.91 -16.29 -3.94
C CYS A 293 -7.80 -15.34 -4.43
N LEU A 294 -6.56 -15.49 -3.97
CA LEU A 294 -5.48 -14.55 -4.29
C LEU A 294 -5.33 -14.28 -5.80
N PRO A 295 -5.31 -15.31 -6.69
CA PRO A 295 -5.22 -15.09 -8.13
C PRO A 295 -6.38 -14.31 -8.77
N THR A 296 -7.59 -14.43 -8.23
CA THR A 296 -8.81 -13.94 -8.89
C THR A 296 -9.41 -12.71 -8.23
N LYS A 297 -9.01 -12.40 -6.99
CA LYS A 297 -9.64 -11.38 -6.16
C LYS A 297 -9.64 -9.98 -6.80
N LEU A 298 -8.58 -9.62 -7.52
CA LEU A 298 -8.51 -8.32 -8.18
C LEU A 298 -9.67 -8.12 -9.19
N GLY A 299 -10.04 -9.17 -9.92
CA GLY A 299 -11.17 -9.17 -10.84
C GLY A 299 -12.49 -8.90 -10.10
N GLU A 300 -12.77 -9.65 -9.04
CA GLU A 300 -13.98 -9.46 -8.22
C GLU A 300 -14.09 -8.04 -7.64
N VAL A 301 -12.95 -7.47 -7.19
CA VAL A 301 -12.88 -6.12 -6.63
C VAL A 301 -13.22 -5.08 -7.71
N ARG A 302 -12.63 -5.20 -8.91
CA ARG A 302 -12.90 -4.31 -10.04
C ARG A 302 -14.36 -4.40 -10.48
N GLU A 303 -14.91 -5.61 -10.59
CA GLU A 303 -16.32 -5.85 -10.93
C GLU A 303 -17.30 -5.25 -9.92
N LEU A 304 -17.01 -5.37 -8.62
CA LEU A 304 -17.83 -4.73 -7.60
C LEU A 304 -17.77 -3.20 -7.74
N ARG A 305 -16.57 -2.65 -7.88
CA ARG A 305 -16.34 -1.20 -7.98
C ARG A 305 -17.05 -0.62 -9.20
N ALA A 306 -17.01 -1.28 -10.36
CA ALA A 306 -17.63 -0.82 -11.61
C ALA A 306 -19.16 -0.61 -11.53
N LYS A 307 -19.84 -1.21 -10.55
CA LYS A 307 -21.29 -1.07 -10.33
C LYS A 307 -21.70 0.28 -9.71
N TYR A 308 -20.73 1.13 -9.37
CA TYR A 308 -20.95 2.37 -8.63
C TYR A 308 -20.66 3.60 -9.51
N PRO A 309 -21.54 4.62 -9.52
CA PRO A 309 -21.33 5.83 -10.33
C PRO A 309 -20.03 6.57 -10.00
N ASP A 310 -19.61 6.59 -8.73
CA ASP A 310 -18.37 7.24 -8.30
C ASP A 310 -17.09 6.57 -8.84
N ALA A 311 -17.23 5.38 -9.42
CA ALA A 311 -16.15 4.63 -10.04
C ALA A 311 -16.17 4.65 -11.58
N GLN A 312 -17.19 5.26 -12.19
CA GLN A 312 -17.38 5.37 -13.63
C GLN A 312 -16.89 6.73 -14.10
N ALA A 313 -15.56 6.90 -14.13
CA ALA A 313 -14.94 8.10 -14.67
C ALA A 313 -15.09 8.15 -16.19
N LYS A 314 -15.16 9.36 -16.72
CA LYS A 314 -15.16 9.68 -18.14
C LYS A 314 -13.94 10.53 -18.48
N GLU A 315 -13.59 10.63 -19.75
CA GLU A 315 -12.36 11.32 -20.17
C GLU A 315 -12.49 12.85 -20.06
N SER A 316 -13.72 13.37 -20.21
CA SER A 316 -13.94 14.81 -20.34
C SER A 316 -15.13 15.31 -19.51
N PHE A 317 -15.07 16.59 -19.12
CA PHE A 317 -16.14 17.28 -18.40
C PHE A 317 -17.38 17.46 -19.26
N GLU A 318 -17.20 17.62 -20.57
CA GLU A 318 -18.23 17.82 -21.59
C GLU A 318 -19.16 16.60 -21.72
N GLU A 319 -18.74 15.44 -21.22
CA GLU A 319 -19.58 14.25 -21.15
C GLU A 319 -20.59 14.28 -19.98
N PHE A 320 -20.59 15.34 -19.18
CA PHE A 320 -21.51 15.60 -18.08
C PHE A 320 -22.21 16.96 -18.23
N PRO A 321 -23.39 17.15 -17.62
CA PRO A 321 -24.02 18.47 -17.57
C PRO A 321 -23.12 19.48 -16.86
N GLU A 322 -23.18 20.74 -17.32
CA GLU A 322 -22.42 21.83 -16.73
C GLU A 322 -22.73 21.99 -15.22
N PRO A 323 -21.71 22.10 -14.36
CA PRO A 323 -21.91 22.34 -12.93
C PRO A 323 -22.65 23.64 -12.64
N ALA A 324 -23.45 23.67 -11.57
CA ALA A 324 -24.22 24.85 -11.18
C ALA A 324 -23.34 25.99 -10.62
N GLY A 325 -22.08 25.72 -10.26
CA GLY A 325 -21.12 26.70 -9.77
C GLY A 325 -19.76 26.08 -9.47
N GLU A 326 -18.93 26.82 -8.73
CA GLU A 326 -17.59 26.44 -8.33
C GLU A 326 -17.51 26.21 -6.81
N VAL A 327 -16.62 25.33 -6.35
CA VAL A 327 -16.30 25.19 -4.92
C VAL A 327 -14.98 25.90 -4.65
N GLU A 328 -14.97 26.77 -3.64
CA GLU A 328 -13.72 27.35 -3.17
C GLU A 328 -12.83 26.30 -2.49
N PRO A 329 -11.52 26.25 -2.79
CA PRO A 329 -10.61 25.28 -2.20
C PRO A 329 -10.59 25.35 -0.66
N PRO A 330 -10.66 24.21 0.06
CA PRO A 330 -10.63 24.20 1.53
C PRO A 330 -9.38 24.86 2.12
N LYS A 331 -8.24 24.84 1.41
CA LYS A 331 -7.00 25.51 1.83
C LYS A 331 -7.14 27.03 2.02
N ASN A 332 -8.10 27.65 1.33
CA ASN A 332 -8.37 29.08 1.44
C ASN A 332 -9.26 29.41 2.67
N HIS A 333 -9.79 28.38 3.34
CA HIS A 333 -10.62 28.48 4.54
C HIS A 333 -9.96 27.74 5.71
N PRO A 334 -8.87 28.27 6.28
CA PRO A 334 -8.18 27.63 7.40
C PRO A 334 -9.14 27.48 8.59
N SER A 335 -9.46 26.23 8.90
CA SER A 335 -10.43 25.87 9.92
C SER A 335 -9.75 25.24 11.13
N THR A 336 -10.13 25.62 12.34
CA THR A 336 -9.69 24.93 13.58
C THR A 336 -10.15 23.47 13.62
N MET A 337 -9.45 22.61 14.38
CA MET A 337 -9.88 21.23 14.63
C MET A 337 -11.31 21.15 15.19
N LYS A 338 -11.71 22.13 16.01
CA LYS A 338 -13.06 22.21 16.59
C LYS A 338 -14.13 22.50 15.53
N SER A 339 -13.84 23.40 14.58
CA SER A 339 -14.77 23.70 13.47
C SER A 339 -14.89 22.53 12.50
N GLN A 340 -13.78 21.83 12.20
CA GLN A 340 -13.81 20.62 11.37
C GLN A 340 -14.66 19.53 12.01
N TYR A 341 -14.48 19.28 13.32
CA TYR A 341 -15.29 18.31 14.04
C TYR A 341 -16.78 18.69 14.03
N LYS A 342 -17.12 19.96 14.26
CA LYS A 342 -18.51 20.44 14.22
C LYS A 342 -19.14 20.29 12.83
N ALA A 343 -18.40 20.58 11.77
CA ALA A 343 -18.87 20.42 10.40
C ALA A 343 -19.01 18.93 10.02
N ALA A 344 -18.11 18.05 10.46
CA ALA A 344 -18.26 16.59 10.29
C ALA A 344 -19.55 16.08 10.94
N VAL A 345 -19.77 16.45 12.22
CA VAL A 345 -20.98 16.09 12.96
C VAL A 345 -22.23 16.65 12.28
N GLY A 346 -22.18 17.90 11.81
CA GLY A 346 -23.27 18.54 11.06
C GLY A 346 -23.59 17.81 9.77
N LEU A 347 -22.58 17.37 9.01
CA LEU A 347 -22.76 16.63 7.77
C LEU A 347 -23.29 15.22 7.98
N ILE A 348 -22.76 14.52 8.98
CA ILE A 348 -23.27 13.23 9.40
C ILE A 348 -24.75 13.41 9.77
N ALA A 349 -25.09 14.35 10.65
CA ALA A 349 -26.48 14.64 11.02
C ALA A 349 -27.36 14.97 9.80
N LYS A 350 -26.90 15.84 8.89
CA LYS A 350 -27.60 16.13 7.61
C LYS A 350 -27.84 14.85 6.80
N SER A 351 -26.88 13.93 6.75
CA SER A 351 -27.02 12.65 6.04
C SER A 351 -28.01 11.70 6.70
N PHE A 352 -28.28 11.86 8.00
CA PHE A 352 -29.32 11.09 8.70
C PHE A 352 -30.71 11.74 8.64
N ILE A 353 -30.80 13.05 8.42
CA ILE A 353 -32.06 13.83 8.46
C ILE A 353 -32.62 14.11 7.05
N LYS A 354 -31.80 14.57 6.10
CA LYS A 354 -32.27 14.92 4.74
C LYS A 354 -32.34 13.68 3.85
N LYS A 355 -33.32 13.63 2.93
CA LYS A 355 -33.41 12.60 1.88
C LYS A 355 -32.81 13.13 0.58
N ALA A 356 -31.48 13.11 0.46
CA ALA A 356 -30.83 13.26 -0.86
C ALA A 356 -31.04 11.95 -1.64
N ASN A 357 -31.59 12.04 -2.85
CA ASN A 357 -31.73 10.92 -3.79
C ASN A 357 -30.84 11.21 -5.01
N PRO A 358 -29.79 10.41 -5.27
CA PRO A 358 -28.87 10.64 -6.39
C PRO A 358 -29.57 10.64 -7.76
N ASP A 359 -30.66 9.88 -7.92
CA ASP A 359 -31.39 9.75 -9.19
C ASP A 359 -32.13 11.03 -9.59
N LYS A 360 -32.33 11.96 -8.63
CA LYS A 360 -32.97 13.26 -8.90
C LYS A 360 -31.99 14.35 -9.32
N ALA A 361 -30.67 14.08 -9.26
CA ALA A 361 -29.66 15.06 -9.66
C ALA A 361 -29.58 15.13 -11.19
N THR A 362 -30.05 16.25 -11.77
CA THR A 362 -30.04 16.51 -13.22
C THR A 362 -28.78 17.25 -13.69
N ARG A 363 -28.12 17.99 -12.79
CA ARG A 363 -26.82 18.63 -13.02
C ARG A 363 -25.94 18.57 -11.76
N PRO A 364 -24.60 18.58 -11.86
CA PRO A 364 -23.70 18.68 -10.71
C PRO A 364 -23.87 20.02 -9.98
N ASP A 365 -23.67 20.04 -8.65
CA ASP A 365 -23.70 21.31 -7.92
C ASP A 365 -22.42 22.11 -8.16
N ALA A 366 -21.29 21.42 -8.29
CA ALA A 366 -20.01 22.04 -8.59
C ALA A 366 -18.97 21.06 -9.16
N ALA A 367 -17.82 21.59 -9.59
CA ALA A 367 -16.62 20.81 -9.88
C ALA A 367 -15.59 20.91 -8.72
N ILE A 368 -14.96 19.80 -8.38
CA ILE A 368 -13.96 19.69 -7.31
C ILE A 368 -12.70 19.02 -7.86
N PRO A 369 -11.52 19.69 -7.82
CA PRO A 369 -10.27 19.05 -8.21
C PRO A 369 -9.90 17.88 -7.29
N ALA A 370 -9.21 16.87 -7.84
CA ALA A 370 -8.75 15.69 -7.12
C ALA A 370 -8.02 16.03 -5.80
N ARG A 371 -7.11 17.02 -5.84
CA ARG A 371 -6.35 17.47 -4.67
C ARG A 371 -7.22 17.98 -3.51
N ASP A 372 -8.38 18.56 -3.83
CA ASP A 372 -9.29 19.17 -2.87
C ASP A 372 -10.33 18.14 -2.37
N ALA A 373 -10.57 17.08 -3.16
CA ALA A 373 -11.40 15.93 -2.79
C ALA A 373 -10.64 14.83 -2.03
N ALA A 374 -9.31 14.79 -2.18
CA ALA A 374 -8.45 13.81 -1.53
C ALA A 374 -8.33 14.10 -0.03
N TRP A 375 -8.30 13.04 0.78
CA TRP A 375 -8.01 13.07 2.22
C TRP A 375 -8.95 13.87 3.14
N THR A 376 -9.87 14.67 2.59
CA THR A 376 -10.81 15.50 3.36
C THR A 376 -12.20 15.54 2.73
N TRP A 377 -13.22 15.59 3.59
CA TRP A 377 -14.62 15.76 3.18
C TRP A 377 -15.04 17.23 3.09
N LEU A 378 -14.16 18.18 3.45
CA LEU A 378 -14.50 19.61 3.56
C LEU A 378 -15.02 20.21 2.24
N ALA A 379 -14.44 19.83 1.10
CA ALA A 379 -14.90 20.28 -0.21
C ALA A 379 -16.34 19.86 -0.55
N PHE A 380 -16.92 18.91 0.20
CA PHE A 380 -18.25 18.36 -0.02
C PHE A 380 -19.34 18.93 0.92
N ASP A 381 -19.02 19.82 1.87
CA ASP A 381 -20.00 20.25 2.92
C ASP A 381 -21.25 20.95 2.36
N HIS A 382 -21.11 21.63 1.21
CA HIS A 382 -22.15 22.47 0.64
C HIS A 382 -22.78 21.90 -0.65
N VAL A 383 -22.36 20.71 -1.08
CA VAL A 383 -22.86 20.06 -2.29
C VAL A 383 -23.61 18.77 -1.98
N ASN A 384 -24.52 18.39 -2.87
CA ASN A 384 -25.17 17.08 -2.93
C ASN A 384 -24.68 16.25 -4.12
N SER A 385 -23.99 16.85 -5.10
CA SER A 385 -23.22 16.14 -6.10
C SER A 385 -22.12 17.02 -6.69
N ALA A 386 -21.02 16.42 -7.12
CA ALA A 386 -19.91 17.14 -7.75
C ALA A 386 -19.25 16.32 -8.85
N LEU A 387 -18.75 17.01 -9.88
CA LEU A 387 -17.77 16.44 -10.79
C LEU A 387 -16.41 16.47 -10.10
N VAL A 388 -15.73 15.33 -10.03
CA VAL A 388 -14.44 15.21 -9.34
C VAL A 388 -13.41 14.62 -10.29
N THR A 389 -12.30 15.33 -10.50
CA THR A 389 -11.22 14.82 -11.36
C THR A 389 -10.53 13.63 -10.72
N THR A 390 -10.05 12.69 -11.54
CA THR A 390 -9.20 11.58 -11.10
C THR A 390 -7.84 12.10 -10.64
N ALA A 391 -7.15 11.32 -9.81
CA ALA A 391 -5.87 11.75 -9.21
C ALA A 391 -4.76 11.96 -10.25
N ASP A 392 -4.77 11.17 -11.32
CA ASP A 392 -3.89 11.30 -12.48
C ASP A 392 -4.27 12.45 -13.43
N GLY A 393 -5.41 13.12 -13.19
CA GLY A 393 -5.90 14.23 -14.01
C GLY A 393 -6.52 13.86 -15.35
N ASN A 394 -6.55 12.57 -15.72
CA ASN A 394 -6.98 12.11 -17.04
C ASN A 394 -8.49 11.84 -17.16
N GLY A 395 -9.26 12.07 -16.11
CA GLY A 395 -10.69 11.86 -16.16
C GLY A 395 -11.46 12.55 -15.05
N VAL A 396 -12.77 12.38 -15.09
CA VAL A 396 -13.73 13.00 -14.18
C VAL A 396 -14.89 12.07 -13.89
N ALA A 397 -15.30 12.00 -12.64
CA ALA A 397 -16.44 11.19 -12.19
C ALA A 397 -17.50 12.08 -11.53
N TRP A 398 -18.79 11.77 -11.77
CA TRP A 398 -19.89 12.46 -11.12
C TRP A 398 -20.28 11.78 -9.81
N LEU A 399 -19.78 12.32 -8.71
CA LEU A 399 -20.02 11.81 -7.37
C LEU A 399 -21.33 12.41 -6.83
N LYS A 400 -22.23 11.54 -6.34
CA LYS A 400 -23.59 11.93 -5.93
C LYS A 400 -23.89 11.46 -4.52
N ARG A 401 -24.45 12.33 -3.69
CA ARG A 401 -24.88 12.02 -2.32
C ARG A 401 -26.04 11.03 -2.32
N ASP A 402 -25.88 9.93 -1.59
CA ASP A 402 -26.90 8.92 -1.32
C ASP A 402 -26.97 8.65 0.19
N ASN A 403 -27.87 9.38 0.86
CA ASN A 403 -28.04 9.27 2.30
C ASN A 403 -28.62 7.92 2.75
N LYS A 404 -29.35 7.21 1.88
CA LYS A 404 -29.88 5.88 2.21
C LYS A 404 -28.76 4.86 2.18
N ARG A 405 -27.95 4.87 1.11
CA ARG A 405 -26.77 4.02 0.97
C ARG A 405 -25.75 4.30 2.05
N PHE A 406 -25.41 5.56 2.31
CA PHE A 406 -24.47 5.93 3.34
C PHE A 406 -24.84 5.35 4.71
N ARG A 407 -26.09 5.54 5.17
CA ARG A 407 -26.55 4.99 6.45
C ARG A 407 -26.51 3.47 6.51
N LYS A 408 -26.95 2.80 5.43
CA LYS A 408 -26.90 1.34 5.32
C LYS A 408 -25.46 0.84 5.39
N SER A 409 -24.55 1.49 4.67
CA SER A 409 -23.13 1.20 4.64
C SER A 409 -22.50 1.38 6.03
N MET A 410 -22.71 2.50 6.70
CA MET A 410 -22.20 2.72 8.08
C MET A 410 -22.65 1.64 9.07
N MET A 411 -23.91 1.20 8.99
CA MET A 411 -24.41 0.11 9.83
C MET A 411 -23.79 -1.24 9.49
N GLU A 412 -23.55 -1.52 8.20
CA GLU A 412 -22.89 -2.74 7.75
C GLU A 412 -21.44 -2.79 8.22
N GLY A 413 -20.67 -1.71 8.04
CA GLY A 413 -19.31 -1.56 8.54
C GLY A 413 -19.24 -1.80 10.04
N TYR A 414 -20.08 -1.11 10.82
CA TYR A 414 -20.18 -1.35 12.28
C TYR A 414 -20.45 -2.82 12.62
N ARG A 415 -21.42 -3.47 11.96
CA ARG A 415 -21.77 -4.88 12.23
C ARG A 415 -20.62 -5.83 11.91
N LEU A 416 -19.98 -5.67 10.75
CA LEU A 416 -18.86 -6.50 10.32
C LEU A 416 -17.66 -6.34 11.26
N THR A 417 -17.29 -5.10 11.59
CA THR A 417 -16.18 -4.83 12.51
C THR A 417 -16.47 -5.39 13.90
N ARG A 418 -17.69 -5.23 14.43
CA ARG A 418 -18.08 -5.83 15.72
C ARG A 418 -18.03 -7.35 15.67
N LYS A 419 -18.38 -7.97 14.53
CA LYS A 419 -18.28 -9.42 14.35
C LYS A 419 -16.83 -9.90 14.36
N ILE A 420 -15.91 -9.19 13.70
CA ILE A 420 -14.46 -9.48 13.74
C ILE A 420 -13.95 -9.35 15.18
N LEU A 421 -14.22 -8.22 15.85
CA LEU A 421 -13.76 -7.97 17.21
C LEU A 421 -14.29 -9.00 18.23
N LYS A 422 -15.56 -9.41 18.10
CA LYS A 422 -16.15 -10.46 18.94
C LYS A 422 -15.46 -11.81 18.75
N ASN A 423 -14.94 -12.09 17.55
CA ASN A 423 -14.28 -13.34 17.19
C ASN A 423 -12.75 -13.23 17.18
N TRP A 424 -12.18 -12.14 17.70
CA TRP A 424 -10.78 -11.76 17.48
C TRP A 424 -9.79 -12.90 17.75
N LYS A 425 -9.78 -13.43 18.97
CA LYS A 425 -8.85 -14.50 19.38
C LYS A 425 -9.00 -15.76 18.53
N ARG A 426 -10.24 -16.12 18.16
CA ARG A 426 -10.53 -17.29 17.32
C ARG A 426 -10.01 -17.08 15.89
N LEU A 427 -10.25 -15.91 15.31
CA LEU A 427 -9.76 -15.57 13.97
C LEU A 427 -8.23 -15.53 13.96
N ALA A 428 -7.62 -14.84 14.93
CA ALA A 428 -6.16 -14.76 15.05
C ALA A 428 -5.53 -16.16 15.14
N ALA A 429 -6.06 -17.02 16.02
CA ALA A 429 -5.60 -18.40 16.14
C ALA A 429 -5.78 -19.18 14.82
N GLN A 430 -6.91 -19.01 14.12
CA GLN A 430 -7.17 -19.67 12.84
C GLN A 430 -6.16 -19.25 11.76
N TYR A 431 -5.87 -17.96 11.64
CA TYR A 431 -4.88 -17.45 10.68
C TYR A 431 -3.46 -17.90 11.02
N GLN A 432 -3.09 -17.92 12.31
CA GLN A 432 -1.77 -18.38 12.76
C GLN A 432 -1.58 -19.88 12.57
N SER A 433 -2.57 -20.70 12.95
CA SER A 433 -2.47 -22.16 12.84
C SER A 433 -2.45 -22.65 11.40
N TYR A 434 -2.95 -21.85 10.46
CA TYR A 434 -2.89 -22.16 9.03
C TYR A 434 -1.45 -22.07 8.49
N GLY A 435 -0.56 -21.32 9.14
CA GLY A 435 0.78 -21.09 8.61
C GLY A 435 0.76 -20.23 7.34
N ILE A 436 -0.08 -19.19 7.32
CA ILE A 436 -0.37 -18.42 6.10
C ILE A 436 0.88 -17.78 5.45
N THR A 437 1.94 -17.55 6.22
CA THR A 437 3.22 -17.00 5.75
C THR A 437 4.29 -18.08 5.50
N SER A 438 3.94 -19.36 5.55
CA SER A 438 4.90 -20.46 5.46
C SER A 438 5.36 -20.73 4.03
N MET A 439 6.49 -21.43 3.90
CA MET A 439 7.00 -21.89 2.60
C MET A 439 6.01 -22.84 1.92
N GLU A 440 5.34 -23.70 2.68
CA GLU A 440 4.36 -24.67 2.19
C GLU A 440 3.12 -24.00 1.62
N THR A 441 2.61 -22.96 2.29
CA THR A 441 1.46 -22.18 1.79
C THR A 441 1.80 -21.51 0.46
N TRP A 442 3.00 -20.92 0.35
CA TRP A 442 3.43 -20.29 -0.91
C TRP A 442 3.76 -21.30 -2.00
N ALA A 443 4.37 -22.44 -1.69
CA ALA A 443 4.57 -23.52 -2.65
C ALA A 443 3.22 -23.97 -3.25
N HIS A 444 2.19 -24.09 -2.41
CA HIS A 444 0.83 -24.38 -2.89
C HIS A 444 0.29 -23.29 -3.84
N ILE A 445 0.48 -22.02 -3.51
CA ILE A 445 0.05 -20.87 -4.35
C ILE A 445 0.79 -20.86 -5.69
N PHE A 446 2.10 -21.12 -5.69
CA PHE A 446 2.92 -21.15 -6.90
C PHE A 446 2.64 -22.36 -7.80
N GLY A 447 2.00 -23.41 -7.26
CA GLY A 447 1.79 -24.67 -7.98
C GLY A 447 2.99 -25.61 -7.92
N ASP A 448 3.98 -25.32 -7.07
CA ASP A 448 5.16 -26.14 -6.83
C ASP A 448 4.77 -27.24 -5.83
N LYS A 449 4.34 -28.41 -6.32
CA LYS A 449 4.09 -29.61 -5.52
C LYS A 449 5.19 -30.64 -5.67
#